data_AF-A0A4R3XND3-F1
#
_entry.id   AF-A0A4R3XND3-F1
#
_cell.length_a   1.000
_cell.length_b   1.000
_cell.length_c   1.000
_cell.angle_alpha   90.00
_cell.angle_beta   90.00
_cell.angle_gamma   90.00
#
_symmetry.space_group_name_H-M   'P 1'
#
loop_
_entity.id
_entity.type
_entity.pdbx_description
1 polymer ?
#
loop_
_entity_poly.entity_id
_entity_poly.type
_entity_poly.pdbx_seq_one_letter_code
_entity_poly.pdbx_strand_id
1 'polypeptide(L)'
;MRHPRRLARQMGLTAFCTFQLMVGGMLLSSLLHPLIIVFAGIGAHSMLEAPTDDIPTGMLSLFVIDVINILGSYLVFLALGLSSMIEHEKRLIGRRWLAVPLYWLMTSIAAWQAVLELRSKPFVWNKTPHQPSTRKI
;
A
#
# COMPACT_ATOMS: atom_id res chain seq x y z
N MET A 1 18.28 3.75 9.52
CA MET A 1 19.16 4.92 9.76
C MET A 1 20.13 4.61 10.88
N ARG A 2 21.44 4.83 10.70
CA ARG A 2 22.45 4.54 11.76
C ARG A 2 22.55 5.64 12.84
N HIS A 3 22.33 6.91 12.48
CA HIS A 3 22.36 8.06 13.41
C HIS A 3 21.19 9.03 13.18
N PRO A 4 19.96 8.70 13.64
CA PRO A 4 18.76 9.49 13.34
C PRO A 4 18.81 10.92 13.88
N ARG A 5 19.42 11.13 15.07
CA ARG A 5 19.56 12.46 15.68
C ARG A 5 20.43 13.42 14.85
N ARG A 6 21.49 12.89 14.22
CA ARG A 6 22.37 13.68 13.35
C ARG A 6 21.65 14.09 12.07
N LEU A 7 20.92 13.16 11.47
CA LEU A 7 20.13 13.42 10.26
C LEU A 7 19.04 14.46 10.51
N ALA A 8 18.30 14.36 11.62
CA ALA A 8 17.29 15.34 11.99
C ALA A 8 17.86 16.76 12.16
N ARG A 9 19.07 16.87 12.73
CA ARG A 9 19.78 18.16 12.83
C ARG A 9 20.24 18.71 11.47
N GLN A 10 20.61 17.85 10.52
CA GLN A 10 21.08 18.25 9.20
C GLN A 10 19.94 18.67 8.25
N MET A 11 18.78 18.00 8.33
CA MET A 11 17.64 18.26 7.45
C MET A 11 16.60 19.21 8.07
N GLY A 12 16.62 19.39 9.40
CA GLY A 12 15.53 20.02 10.14
C GLY A 12 14.41 19.03 10.47
N LEU A 13 13.66 19.32 11.54
CA LEU A 13 12.62 18.41 12.05
C LEU A 13 11.49 18.18 11.04
N THR A 14 11.05 19.23 10.34
CA THR A 14 9.96 19.12 9.36
C THR A 14 10.32 18.16 8.23
N ALA A 15 11.48 18.36 7.59
CA ALA A 15 11.93 17.49 6.51
C ALA A 15 12.19 16.05 6.99
N PHE A 16 12.69 15.89 8.22
CA PHE A 16 12.85 14.58 8.84
C PHE A 16 11.49 13.88 9.03
N CYS A 17 10.49 14.56 9.58
CA CYS A 17 9.15 14.01 9.76
C CYS A 17 8.51 13.63 8.41
N THR A 18 8.60 14.50 7.40
CA THR A 18 8.11 14.19 6.04
C THR A 18 8.80 12.96 5.47
N PHE A 19 10.13 12.85 5.62
CA PHE A 19 10.88 11.67 5.19
C PHE A 19 10.38 10.39 5.89
N GLN A 20 10.20 10.42 7.21
CA GLN A 20 9.70 9.26 7.95
C GLN A 20 8.27 8.91 7.56
N LEU A 21 7.40 9.91 7.34
CA LEU A 21 6.03 9.70 6.90
C LEU A 21 5.97 9.10 5.50
N MET A 22 6.82 9.55 4.57
CA MET A 22 6.87 8.99 3.22
C MET A 22 7.41 7.55 3.23
N VAL A 23 8.61 7.34 3.79
CA VAL A 23 9.25 6.02 3.77
C VAL A 23 8.53 5.04 4.68
N GLY A 24 8.28 5.43 5.92
CA GLY A 24 7.54 4.64 6.89
C GLY A 24 6.11 4.41 6.44
N GLY A 25 5.43 5.42 5.91
CA GLY A 25 4.07 5.29 5.38
C GLY A 25 3.98 4.30 4.22
N MET A 26 4.92 4.30 3.27
CA MET A 26 4.95 3.30 2.20
C MET A 26 5.13 1.87 2.72
N LEU A 27 6.01 1.67 3.70
CA LEU A 27 6.26 0.35 4.29
C LEU A 27 5.06 -0.12 5.14
N LEU A 28 4.54 0.74 6.02
CA LEU A 28 3.38 0.43 6.84
C LEU A 28 2.15 0.18 5.99
N SER A 29 1.93 0.98 4.93
CA SER A 29 0.82 0.79 4.00
C SER A 29 0.87 -0.60 3.36
N SER A 30 2.03 -1.02 2.83
CA SER A 30 2.16 -2.36 2.23
C SER A 30 1.97 -3.49 3.26
N LEU A 31 2.36 -3.31 4.52
CA LEU A 31 2.12 -4.33 5.56
C LEU A 31 0.66 -4.39 6.04
N LEU A 32 0.00 -3.23 6.16
CA LEU A 32 -1.35 -3.10 6.72
C LEU A 32 -2.46 -3.30 5.69
N HIS A 33 -2.17 -3.17 4.39
CA HIS A 33 -3.16 -3.32 3.33
C HIS A 33 -4.01 -4.62 3.40
N PRO A 34 -3.44 -5.82 3.63
CA PRO A 34 -4.26 -7.03 3.75
C PRO A 34 -5.19 -6.99 4.95
N LEU A 35 -4.79 -6.34 6.05
CA LEU A 35 -5.65 -6.16 7.22
C LEU A 35 -6.85 -5.27 6.89
N ILE A 36 -6.66 -4.22 6.09
CA ILE A 36 -7.76 -3.35 5.65
C ILE A 36 -8.81 -4.18 4.90
N ILE A 37 -8.39 -5.08 4.01
CA ILE A 37 -9.32 -5.94 3.26
C ILE A 37 -10.05 -6.92 4.19
N VAL A 38 -9.34 -7.52 5.15
CA VAL A 38 -9.94 -8.41 6.15
C VAL A 38 -10.96 -7.67 7.00
N PHE A 39 -10.62 -6.49 7.53
CA PHE A 39 -11.54 -5.70 8.34
C PHE A 39 -12.74 -5.20 7.54
N ALA A 40 -12.54 -4.78 6.29
CA ALA A 40 -13.64 -4.41 5.41
C ALA A 40 -14.58 -5.60 5.14
N GLY A 41 -14.04 -6.80 4.93
CA GLY A 41 -14.82 -8.02 4.74
C GLY A 41 -15.61 -8.43 5.97
N ILE A 42 -14.97 -8.42 7.16
CA ILE A 42 -15.64 -8.70 8.44
C ILE A 42 -16.71 -7.65 8.71
N GLY A 43 -16.41 -6.36 8.51
CA GLY A 43 -17.37 -5.28 8.69
C GLY A 43 -18.59 -5.43 7.77
N ALA A 44 -18.37 -5.72 6.49
CA ALA A 44 -19.45 -5.95 5.53
C ALA A 44 -20.31 -7.16 5.91
N HIS A 45 -19.69 -8.26 6.34
CA HIS A 45 -20.41 -9.44 6.81
C HIS A 45 -21.28 -9.13 8.04
N SER A 46 -20.71 -8.48 9.04
CA SER A 46 -21.44 -8.08 10.25
C SER A 46 -22.60 -7.13 9.95
N MET A 47 -22.46 -6.23 8.97
CA MET A 47 -23.54 -5.35 8.54
C MET A 47 -24.66 -6.08 7.78
N LEU A 48 -24.35 -7.19 7.11
CA LEU A 48 -25.34 -8.01 6.40
C LEU A 48 -26.14 -8.92 7.35
N GLU A 49 -25.52 -9.40 8.43
CA GLU A 49 -26.19 -10.25 9.43
C GLU A 49 -26.99 -9.47 10.48
N ALA A 50 -26.65 -8.21 10.72
CA ALA A 50 -27.32 -7.40 11.73
C ALA A 50 -28.75 -7.02 11.30
N PRO A 51 -29.77 -7.20 12.17
CA PRO A 51 -31.08 -6.61 11.97
C PRO A 51 -30.98 -5.09 11.85
N THR A 52 -31.67 -4.49 10.88
CA THR A 52 -31.55 -3.06 10.54
C THR A 52 -31.85 -2.10 11.69
N ASP A 53 -32.66 -2.55 12.66
CA ASP A 53 -33.08 -1.74 13.81
C ASP A 53 -32.06 -1.72 14.97
N ASP A 54 -31.08 -2.63 14.96
CA ASP A 54 -30.09 -2.80 16.04
C ASP A 54 -28.69 -2.26 15.69
N ILE A 55 -28.49 -1.71 14.48
CA ILE A 55 -27.19 -1.16 14.09
C ILE A 55 -27.01 0.23 14.71
N PRO A 56 -26.05 0.43 15.64
CA PRO A 56 -25.80 1.74 16.21
C PRO A 56 -25.37 2.73 15.12
N THR A 57 -25.95 3.94 15.09
CA THR A 57 -25.65 4.95 14.07
C THR A 57 -24.15 5.27 13.98
N GLY A 58 -23.43 5.22 15.10
CA GLY A 58 -21.98 5.42 15.14
C GLY A 58 -21.18 4.31 14.45
N MET A 59 -21.66 3.07 14.48
CA MET A 59 -21.01 1.96 13.80
C MET A 59 -21.22 2.05 12.28
N LEU A 60 -22.44 2.38 11.87
CA LEU A 60 -22.77 2.62 10.46
C LEU A 60 -21.96 3.78 9.88
N SER A 61 -21.83 4.89 10.60
CA SER A 61 -21.06 6.04 10.12
C SER A 61 -19.57 5.74 9.97
N LEU A 62 -18.97 5.03 10.94
CA LEU A 62 -17.59 4.56 10.84
C LEU A 62 -17.40 3.62 9.64
N PHE A 63 -18.30 2.65 9.45
CA PHE A 63 -18.24 1.74 8.31
C PHE A 63 -18.33 2.49 6.98
N VAL A 64 -19.22 3.48 6.85
CA VAL A 64 -19.33 4.32 5.65
C VAL A 64 -18.05 5.13 5.42
N ILE A 65 -17.49 5.73 6.48
CA ILE A 65 -16.22 6.47 6.40
C ILE A 65 -15.09 5.54 5.93
N ASP A 66 -15.02 4.31 6.46
CA ASP A 66 -14.01 3.33 6.07
C ASP A 66 -14.15 2.93 4.60
N VAL A 67 -15.37 2.65 4.14
CA VAL A 67 -15.63 2.34 2.73
C VAL A 67 -15.25 3.50 1.82
N ILE A 68 -15.62 4.74 2.18
CA ILE A 68 -15.25 5.94 1.42
C ILE A 68 -13.72 6.11 1.40
N ASN A 69 -13.04 5.91 2.52
CA ASN A 69 -11.58 6.02 2.59
C ASN A 69 -10.89 4.98 1.72
N ILE A 70 -11.34 3.72 1.76
CA ILE A 70 -10.78 2.64 0.94
C ILE A 70 -10.98 2.96 -0.54
N LEU A 71 -12.21 3.23 -0.98
CA LEU A 71 -12.51 3.54 -2.37
C LEU A 71 -11.81 4.81 -2.83
N GLY A 72 -11.85 5.86 -2.01
CA GLY A 72 -11.17 7.13 -2.25
C GLY A 72 -9.67 6.97 -2.42
N SER A 73 -9.02 6.12 -1.63
CA SER A 73 -7.59 5.86 -1.75
C SER A 73 -7.21 5.24 -3.10
N TYR A 74 -8.00 4.27 -3.58
CA TYR A 74 -7.79 3.68 -4.91
C TYR A 74 -8.09 4.70 -6.02
N LEU A 75 -9.16 5.49 -5.89
CA LEU A 75 -9.49 6.53 -6.87
C LEU A 75 -8.38 7.59 -6.97
N VAL A 76 -7.84 8.05 -5.85
CA VAL A 76 -6.72 9.00 -5.82
C VAL A 76 -5.46 8.36 -6.43
N PHE A 77 -5.15 7.11 -6.09
CA PHE A 77 -4.02 6.40 -6.69
C PHE A 77 -4.16 6.28 -8.22
N LEU A 78 -5.34 5.90 -8.71
CA LEU A 78 -5.65 5.82 -10.13
C LEU A 78 -5.58 7.19 -10.80
N ALA A 79 -6.16 8.22 -10.20
CA ALA A 79 -6.16 9.58 -10.74
C ALA A 79 -4.72 10.12 -10.87
N LEU A 80 -3.89 9.95 -9.84
CA LEU A 80 -2.49 10.37 -9.87
C LEU A 80 -1.71 9.59 -10.92
N GLY A 81 -1.85 8.26 -10.97
CA GLY A 81 -1.18 7.43 -11.97
C GLY A 81 -1.57 7.74 -13.40
N LEU A 82 -2.88 7.95 -13.66
CA LEU A 82 -3.39 8.31 -14.98
C LEU A 82 -3.01 9.73 -15.39
N SER A 83 -2.91 10.66 -14.44
CA SER A 83 -2.54 12.05 -14.72
C SER A 83 -1.10 12.19 -15.21
N SER A 84 -0.20 11.29 -14.78
CA SER A 84 1.19 11.29 -15.20
C SER A 84 1.47 10.61 -16.54
N MET A 85 0.49 9.87 -17.09
CA MET A 85 0.69 9.01 -18.27
C MET A 85 0.29 9.67 -19.58
N ILE A 86 1.02 9.37 -20.65
CA ILE A 86 0.63 9.72 -22.03
C ILE A 86 -0.44 8.76 -22.57
N GLU A 87 -1.16 9.18 -23.61
CA GLU A 87 -2.30 8.43 -24.16
C GLU A 87 -1.92 7.01 -24.64
N HIS A 88 -0.71 6.85 -25.15
CA HIS A 88 -0.17 5.54 -25.53
C HIS A 88 -0.05 4.60 -24.33
N GLU A 89 0.49 5.08 -23.21
CA GLU A 89 0.66 4.30 -21.97
C GLU A 89 -0.69 3.91 -21.37
N LYS A 90 -1.65 4.84 -21.36
CA LYS A 90 -3.03 4.56 -20.90
C LYS A 90 -3.65 3.41 -21.68
N ARG A 91 -3.47 3.41 -23.01
CA ARG A 91 -3.97 2.34 -23.90
C ARG A 91 -3.27 1.00 -23.65
N LEU A 92 -1.96 1.01 -23.39
CA LEU A 92 -1.21 -0.20 -23.05
C LEU A 92 -1.67 -0.84 -21.74
N ILE A 93 -2.06 -0.03 -20.76
CA ILE A 93 -2.57 -0.57 -19.49
C ILE A 93 -4.00 -1.08 -19.66
N GLY A 94 -4.87 -0.33 -20.34
CA GLY A 94 -6.22 -0.78 -20.69
C GLY A 94 -7.02 -1.26 -19.47
N ARG A 95 -7.49 -2.52 -19.48
CA ARG A 95 -8.26 -3.10 -18.35
C ARG A 95 -7.40 -3.58 -17.18
N ARG A 96 -6.07 -3.54 -17.29
CA ARG A 96 -5.14 -4.05 -16.25
C ARG A 96 -5.21 -3.23 -14.95
N TRP A 97 -5.74 -2.02 -14.99
CA TRP A 97 -6.03 -1.23 -13.78
C TRP A 97 -6.96 -1.95 -12.80
N LEU A 98 -7.84 -2.85 -13.27
CA LEU A 98 -8.68 -3.68 -12.40
C LEU A 98 -7.87 -4.66 -11.53
N ALA A 99 -6.63 -4.97 -11.93
CA ALA A 99 -5.72 -5.81 -11.16
C ALA A 99 -4.94 -5.03 -10.09
N VAL A 100 -5.16 -3.72 -9.93
CA VAL A 100 -4.46 -2.90 -8.92
C VAL A 100 -4.66 -3.42 -7.49
N PRO A 101 -5.87 -3.79 -7.03
CA PRO A 101 -6.05 -4.38 -5.70
C PRO A 101 -5.25 -5.68 -5.53
N LEU A 102 -5.22 -6.53 -6.55
CA LEU A 102 -4.44 -7.76 -6.55
C LEU A 102 -2.93 -7.48 -6.51
N TYR A 103 -2.47 -6.49 -7.26
CA TYR A 103 -1.09 -6.04 -7.24
C TYR A 103 -0.69 -5.55 -5.83
N TRP A 104 -1.55 -4.81 -5.15
CA TRP A 104 -1.32 -4.39 -3.77
C TRP A 104 -1.28 -5.57 -2.78
N LEU A 105 -2.05 -6.62 -3.00
CA LEU A 105 -1.91 -7.85 -2.21
C LEU A 105 -0.54 -8.52 -2.44
N MET A 106 -0.05 -8.56 -3.68
CA MET A 106 1.28 -9.09 -3.98
C MET A 106 2.40 -8.29 -3.31
N THR A 107 2.31 -6.95 -3.32
CA THR A 107 3.29 -6.09 -2.62
C THR A 107 3.23 -6.32 -1.11
N SER A 108 2.04 -6.55 -0.56
CA SER A 108 1.86 -6.85 0.86
C SER A 108 2.50 -8.18 1.26
N ILE A 109 2.32 -9.23 0.45
CA ILE A 109 2.96 -10.53 0.67
C ILE A 109 4.48 -10.37 0.67
N ALA A 110 5.03 -9.66 -0.31
CA ALA A 110 6.47 -9.38 -0.38
C ALA A 110 6.97 -8.60 0.84
N ALA A 111 6.20 -7.61 1.33
CA ALA A 111 6.54 -6.84 2.52
C ALA A 111 6.58 -7.73 3.78
N TRP A 112 5.59 -8.61 3.97
CA TRP A 112 5.58 -9.55 5.09
C TRP A 112 6.72 -10.57 5.01
N GLN A 113 7.03 -11.07 3.80
CA GLN A 113 8.19 -11.91 3.59
C GLN A 113 9.50 -11.19 3.97
N ALA A 114 9.65 -9.92 3.57
CA ALA A 114 10.81 -9.13 3.93
C ALA A 114 10.96 -8.94 5.45
N VAL A 115 9.86 -8.77 6.19
CA VAL A 115 9.87 -8.71 7.66
C VAL A 115 10.35 -10.02 8.27
N LEU A 116 9.85 -11.16 7.77
CA LEU A 116 10.25 -12.49 8.24
C LEU A 116 11.72 -12.80 7.91
N GLU A 117 12.19 -12.42 6.73
CA GLU A 117 13.58 -12.57 6.30
C GLU A 117 14.51 -11.67 7.10
N LEU A 118 14.12 -10.42 7.37
CA LEU A 118 14.92 -9.51 8.20
C LEU A 118 15.16 -10.08 9.60
N ARG A 119 14.16 -10.78 10.16
CA ARG A 119 14.29 -11.47 11.45
C ARG A 119 15.12 -12.75 11.36
N SER A 120 14.89 -13.58 10.34
CA SER A 120 15.39 -14.96 10.33
C SER A 120 16.70 -15.13 9.55
N LYS A 121 16.93 -14.29 8.53
CA LYS A 121 18.05 -14.36 7.58
C LYS A 121 18.52 -12.95 7.18
N PRO A 122 18.97 -12.11 8.13
CA PRO A 122 19.26 -10.69 7.87
C PRO A 122 20.39 -10.43 6.84
N PHE A 123 21.22 -11.43 6.56
CA PHE A 123 22.33 -11.34 5.62
C PHE A 123 22.06 -12.03 4.27
N VAL A 124 20.86 -12.59 4.08
CA VAL A 124 20.46 -13.21 2.81
C VAL A 124 19.77 -12.17 1.95
N TRP A 125 20.20 -12.06 0.70
CA TRP A 125 19.63 -11.18 -0.29
C TRP A 125 19.12 -11.98 -1.48
N ASN A 126 17.80 -11.94 -1.71
CA ASN A 126 17.16 -12.60 -2.84
C ASN A 126 17.46 -11.84 -4.14
N LYS A 127 18.48 -12.28 -4.87
CA LYS A 127 18.81 -11.75 -6.20
C LYS A 127 17.85 -12.34 -7.23
N THR A 128 17.26 -11.50 -8.06
CA THR A 128 16.57 -11.99 -9.25
C THR A 128 17.61 -12.46 -10.28
N PRO A 129 17.35 -13.57 -11.00
CA PRO A 129 18.23 -13.99 -12.09
C PRO A 129 18.19 -12.93 -13.20
N HIS A 130 19.31 -12.24 -13.41
CA HIS A 130 19.45 -11.30 -14.52
C HIS A 130 20.11 -12.00 -15.70
N GLN A 131 19.56 -11.83 -16.91
CA GLN A 131 20.25 -12.22 -18.13
C GLN A 131 21.27 -11.13 -18.51
N PRO A 132 22.50 -11.49 -18.91
CA PRO A 132 23.46 -10.52 -19.43
C PRO A 132 22.88 -9.80 -20.65
N SER A 133 22.95 -8.47 -20.65
CA SER A 133 22.64 -7.67 -21.83
C SER A 133 23.70 -7.96 -22.91
N THR A 134 23.34 -8.72 -23.95
CA THR A 134 24.18 -8.85 -25.14
C THR A 134 24.07 -7.55 -25.93
N ARG A 135 25.09 -6.70 -25.82
CA ARG A 135 25.26 -5.55 -26.70
C ARG A 135 25.41 -6.09 -28.12
N LYS A 136 24.41 -5.90 -28.99
CA LYS A 136 24.59 -6.12 -30.43
C LYS A 136 25.57 -5.06 -30.92
N ILE A 137 26.78 -5.50 -31.29
CA ILE A 137 27.77 -4.69 -32.03
C ILE A 137 27.36 -4.71 -33.50
#